data_AF-A0A3C1S2M4-F1
#
_entry.id   AF-A0A3C1S2M4-F1
#
_cell.length_a   1.000
_cell.length_b   1.000
_cell.length_c   1.000
_cell.angle_alpha   90.00
_cell.angle_beta   90.00
_cell.angle_gamma   90.00
#
_symmetry.space_group_name_H-M   'P 1'
#
loop_
_entity.id
_entity.type
_entity.pdbx_description
1 polymer ?
#
loop_
_entity_poly.entity_id
_entity_poly.type
_entity_poly.pdbx_seq_one_letter_code
_entity_poly.pdbx_strand_id
1 'polypeptide(L)'
;MKTINIIYTCFLAISFSQCVSQKFENNPPFTIESAIYKNITGGRAGNNSLDIHLTFSSKKKIEFDKLYFQNRITKAVIETKSGVKYIMGRYNTSPKNSRFLFDNETLENKGIKDEKQKKFPFELKENEA
;
A
#
# COMPACT_ATOMS: atom_id res chain seq x y z
N MET A 1 12.24 16.68 48.93
CA MET A 1 13.21 16.23 47.90
C MET A 1 12.71 15.03 47.09
N LYS A 2 12.04 14.03 47.70
CA LYS A 2 11.54 12.84 46.97
C LYS A 2 10.44 13.14 45.94
N THR A 3 9.58 14.12 46.21
CA THR A 3 8.49 14.55 45.30
C THR A 3 8.98 15.29 44.06
N ILE A 4 10.06 16.07 44.17
CA ILE A 4 10.69 16.78 43.04
C ILE A 4 11.29 15.78 42.03
N ASN A 5 11.92 14.70 42.51
CA ASN A 5 12.47 13.67 41.62
C ASN A 5 11.38 12.92 40.85
N ILE A 6 10.22 12.66 41.48
CA ILE A 6 9.08 11.99 40.81
C ILE A 6 8.49 12.86 39.70
N ILE A 7 8.37 14.18 39.93
CA ILE A 7 7.88 15.13 38.92
C ILE A 7 8.83 15.16 37.71
N TYR A 8 10.15 15.15 37.97
CA TYR A 8 11.16 15.15 36.91
C TYR A 8 11.11 13.86 36.05
N THR A 9 10.93 12.70 36.69
CA THR A 9 10.80 11.42 35.98
C THR A 9 9.52 11.34 35.15
N CYS A 10 8.39 11.87 35.64
CA CYS A 10 7.15 11.94 34.87
C CYS A 10 7.26 12.87 33.67
N PHE A 11 7.95 14.01 33.80
CA PHE A 11 8.13 14.96 32.70
C PHE A 11 8.96 14.36 31.56
N LEU A 12 10.02 13.60 31.91
CA LEU A 12 10.87 12.93 30.93
C LEU A 12 10.12 11.85 30.12
N ALA A 13 9.16 11.15 30.73
CA ALA A 13 8.37 10.10 30.07
C ALA A 13 7.39 10.65 29.01
N ILE A 14 6.84 11.85 29.22
CA ILE A 14 5.87 12.48 28.29
C ILE A 14 6.58 13.04 27.04
N SER A 15 7.86 13.41 27.15
CA SER A 15 8.65 13.90 26.00
C SER A 15 8.84 12.87 24.88
N PHE A 16 8.74 11.57 25.17
CA PHE A 16 8.89 10.50 24.18
C PHE A 16 7.56 10.04 23.54
N SER A 17 6.40 10.53 23.99
CA SER A 17 5.11 10.14 23.41
C SER A 17 4.76 10.86 22.11
N GLN A 18 5.67 11.67 21.57
CA GLN A 18 5.51 12.32 20.26
C GLN A 18 5.92 11.37 19.12
N CYS A 19 5.43 10.13 19.15
CA CYS A 19 5.45 9.28 17.97
C CYS A 19 4.30 9.75 17.06
N VAL A 20 4.53 10.88 16.39
CA VAL A 20 3.58 11.53 15.49
C VAL A 20 3.18 10.54 14.40
N SER A 21 1.89 10.24 14.32
CA SER A 21 1.28 9.66 13.12
C SER A 21 1.65 10.56 11.94
N GLN A 22 2.29 10.03 10.90
CA GLN A 22 2.66 10.81 9.73
C GLN A 22 1.40 11.46 9.16
N LYS A 23 1.35 12.80 9.17
CA LYS A 23 0.22 13.53 8.59
C LYS A 23 0.36 13.46 7.08
N PHE A 24 -0.71 13.08 6.39
CA PHE A 24 -0.77 13.15 4.94
C PHE A 24 -0.64 14.62 4.50
N GLU A 25 0.10 14.85 3.42
CA GLU A 25 0.22 16.17 2.80
C GLU A 25 -1.05 16.46 2.00
N ASN A 26 -1.76 17.53 2.36
CA ASN A 26 -3.04 17.87 1.71
C ASN A 26 -2.84 18.49 0.33
N ASN A 27 -1.65 19.08 0.08
CA ASN A 27 -1.32 19.70 -1.20
C ASN A 27 -0.05 19.07 -1.78
N PRO A 28 -0.12 17.81 -2.24
CA PRO A 28 1.04 17.16 -2.82
C PRO A 28 1.53 17.94 -4.06
N PRO A 29 2.84 17.92 -4.37
CA PRO A 29 3.40 18.65 -5.51
C PRO A 29 3.07 18.02 -6.88
N PHE A 30 2.00 17.22 -6.97
CA PHE A 30 1.49 16.60 -8.19
C PHE A 30 -0.04 16.63 -8.21
N THR A 31 -0.61 16.44 -9.38
CA THR A 31 -2.05 16.30 -9.57
C THR A 31 -2.33 15.04 -10.37
N ILE A 32 -3.29 14.23 -9.91
CA ILE A 32 -3.78 13.07 -10.65
C ILE A 32 -4.84 13.57 -11.64
N GLU A 33 -4.57 13.39 -12.92
CA GLU A 33 -5.45 13.85 -14.01
C GLU A 33 -6.47 12.77 -14.37
N SER A 34 -6.08 11.50 -14.29
CA SER A 34 -6.97 10.35 -14.48
C SER A 34 -6.46 9.13 -13.75
N ALA A 35 -7.40 8.27 -13.34
CA ALA A 35 -7.13 6.99 -12.70
C ALA A 35 -7.94 5.89 -13.38
N ILE A 36 -7.26 4.87 -13.90
CA ILE A 36 -7.89 3.74 -14.58
C ILE A 36 -7.29 2.46 -14.03
N TYR A 37 -8.12 1.46 -13.77
CA TYR A 37 -7.66 0.11 -13.50
C TYR A 37 -8.26 -0.85 -14.52
N LYS A 38 -7.52 -1.93 -14.81
CA LYS A 38 -7.97 -2.97 -15.74
C LYS A 38 -7.58 -4.34 -15.21
N ASN A 39 -8.54 -5.25 -15.22
CA ASN A 39 -8.28 -6.67 -15.04
C ASN A 39 -7.73 -7.23 -16.37
N ILE A 40 -6.54 -7.83 -16.30
CA ILE A 40 -5.90 -8.53 -17.40
C ILE A 40 -5.95 -10.02 -17.10
N THR A 41 -6.68 -10.75 -17.92
CA THR A 41 -6.67 -12.23 -17.92
C THR A 41 -5.64 -12.70 -18.93
N GLY A 42 -4.58 -13.37 -18.47
CA GLY A 42 -3.64 -14.04 -19.35
C GLY A 42 -4.29 -15.25 -20.04
N GLY A 43 -3.71 -15.71 -21.16
CA GLY A 43 -4.22 -16.87 -21.90
C GLY A 43 -4.06 -18.23 -21.18
N ARG A 44 -3.45 -18.25 -19.99
CA ARG A 44 -3.28 -19.44 -19.14
C ARG A 44 -3.78 -19.16 -17.73
N ALA A 45 -4.39 -20.17 -17.10
CA ALA A 45 -4.75 -20.12 -15.69
C ALA A 45 -3.53 -19.80 -14.83
N GLY A 46 -3.68 -18.90 -13.87
CA GLY A 46 -2.58 -18.45 -13.01
C GLY A 46 -1.86 -17.18 -13.47
N ASN A 47 -2.23 -16.61 -14.63
CA ASN A 47 -1.64 -15.37 -15.18
C ASN A 47 -2.65 -14.21 -15.27
N ASN A 48 -3.49 -14.05 -14.26
CA ASN A 48 -4.35 -12.90 -14.10
C ASN A 48 -3.63 -11.78 -13.33
N SER A 49 -3.83 -10.54 -13.77
CA SER A 49 -3.31 -9.35 -13.12
C SER A 49 -4.36 -8.25 -13.09
N LEU A 50 -4.16 -7.30 -12.18
CA LEU A 50 -4.89 -6.04 -12.11
C LEU A 50 -3.84 -4.95 -12.32
N ASP A 51 -3.96 -4.21 -13.42
CA ASP A 51 -3.07 -3.11 -13.75
C ASP A 51 -3.78 -1.79 -13.38
N ILE A 52 -3.07 -0.88 -12.72
CA ILE A 52 -3.52 0.46 -12.39
C ILE A 52 -2.63 1.45 -13.12
N HIS A 53 -3.26 2.40 -13.81
CA HIS A 53 -2.61 3.54 -14.46
C HIS A 53 -3.18 4.84 -13.88
N LEU A 54 -2.29 5.66 -13.32
CA LEU A 54 -2.62 7.00 -12.81
C LEU A 54 -1.86 8.03 -13.66
N THR A 55 -2.57 8.76 -14.51
CA THR A 55 -1.95 9.86 -15.24
C THR A 55 -1.75 11.02 -14.28
N PHE A 56 -0.56 11.60 -14.26
CA PHE A 56 -0.24 12.69 -13.34
C PHE A 56 0.60 13.77 -14.00
N SER A 57 0.42 15.00 -13.52
CA SER A 57 1.30 16.12 -13.81
C SER A 57 1.98 16.63 -12.55
N SER A 58 3.19 17.14 -12.73
CA SER A 58 3.94 17.78 -11.65
C SER A 58 4.92 18.80 -12.21
N LYS A 59 5.11 19.89 -11.45
CA LYS A 59 6.15 20.91 -11.71
C LYS A 59 7.53 20.48 -11.19
N LYS A 60 7.60 19.45 -10.35
CA LYS A 60 8.82 18.97 -9.70
C LYS A 60 9.09 17.52 -10.09
N LYS A 61 10.34 17.08 -9.96
CA LYS A 61 10.65 15.65 -10.04
C LYS A 61 10.10 14.98 -8.77
N ILE A 62 9.25 13.97 -8.95
CA ILE A 62 8.62 13.22 -7.87
C ILE A 62 8.88 11.75 -8.11
N GLU A 63 9.15 11.03 -7.03
CA GLU A 63 9.36 9.59 -7.03
C GLU A 63 8.23 8.96 -6.21
N PHE A 64 7.65 7.90 -6.75
CA PHE A 64 6.61 7.13 -6.09
C PHE A 64 7.21 5.79 -5.66
N ASP A 65 7.09 5.45 -4.38
CA ASP A 65 7.64 4.20 -3.83
C ASP A 65 6.66 3.04 -4.02
N LYS A 66 5.43 3.21 -3.51
CA LYS A 66 4.42 2.15 -3.47
C LYS A 66 3.06 2.67 -3.93
N LEU A 67 2.30 1.77 -4.53
CA LEU A 67 0.87 1.95 -4.80
C LEU A 67 0.07 1.05 -3.88
N TYR A 68 -1.00 1.61 -3.34
CA TYR A 68 -1.93 0.95 -2.45
C TYR A 68 -3.31 0.94 -3.13
N PHE A 69 -3.91 -0.24 -3.30
CA PHE A 69 -5.22 -0.37 -3.93
C PHE A 69 -5.92 -1.66 -3.51
N GLN A 70 -7.19 -1.59 -3.13
CA GLN A 70 -8.00 -2.75 -2.72
C GLN A 70 -7.27 -3.67 -1.72
N ASN A 71 -6.71 -3.09 -0.65
CA ASN A 71 -5.95 -3.79 0.38
C ASN A 71 -4.69 -4.52 -0.13
N ARG A 72 -4.16 -4.13 -1.29
CA ARG A 72 -2.92 -4.65 -1.87
C ARG A 72 -1.88 -3.54 -1.97
N ILE A 73 -0.62 -3.95 -1.94
CA ILE A 73 0.53 -3.05 -2.01
C ILE A 73 1.45 -3.54 -3.13
N THR A 74 1.82 -2.67 -4.05
CA THR A 74 2.80 -2.96 -5.10
C THR A 74 3.79 -1.82 -5.25
N LYS A 75 4.90 -2.04 -5.95
CA LYS A 75 5.85 -0.98 -6.27
C LYS A 75 5.25 -0.04 -7.31
N ALA A 76 5.37 1.27 -7.10
CA ALA A 76 4.98 2.25 -8.10
C ALA A 76 6.08 2.39 -9.15
N VAL A 77 5.72 2.45 -10.43
CA VAL A 77 6.65 2.69 -11.53
C VAL A 77 6.16 3.89 -12.33
N ILE A 78 7.05 4.82 -12.64
CA ILE A 78 6.72 5.91 -13.55
C ILE A 78 7.07 5.46 -14.96
N GLU A 79 6.09 5.53 -15.85
CA GLU A 79 6.28 5.31 -17.27
C GLU A 79 5.89 6.57 -18.06
N THR A 80 6.39 6.66 -19.30
CA THR A 80 6.06 7.75 -20.21
C THR A 80 5.70 7.15 -21.56
N LYS A 81 4.49 7.45 -22.05
CA LYS A 81 4.02 7.00 -23.35
C LYS A 81 3.43 8.17 -24.11
N SER A 82 3.89 8.39 -25.34
CA SER A 82 3.44 9.50 -26.19
C SER A 82 3.52 10.87 -25.50
N GLY A 83 4.55 11.09 -24.67
CA GLY A 83 4.76 12.34 -23.91
C GLY A 83 3.94 12.47 -22.62
N VAL A 84 3.03 11.53 -22.33
CA VAL A 84 2.22 11.51 -21.11
C VAL A 84 2.90 10.65 -20.04
N LYS A 85 3.06 11.21 -18.84
CA LYS A 85 3.61 10.50 -17.67
C LYS A 85 2.47 9.85 -16.88
N TYR A 86 2.67 8.61 -16.48
CA TYR A 86 1.73 7.91 -15.62
C TYR A 86 2.46 7.04 -14.61
N ILE A 87 1.81 6.84 -13.46
CA ILE A 87 2.19 5.88 -12.44
C ILE A 87 1.51 4.56 -12.80
N MET A 88 2.28 3.49 -12.90
CA MET A 88 1.83 2.14 -13.16
C MET A 88 2.06 1.25 -11.94
N GLY A 89 1.06 0.45 -11.61
CA GLY A 89 1.15 -0.62 -10.63
C GLY A 89 0.50 -1.89 -11.16
N ARG A 90 1.18 -3.03 -11.04
CA ARG A 90 0.65 -4.34 -11.39
C ARG A 90 0.49 -5.20 -10.15
N TYR A 91 -0.70 -5.76 -9.98
CA TYR A 91 -1.04 -6.70 -8.91
C TYR A 91 -1.34 -8.06 -9.52
N ASN A 92 -0.68 -9.12 -9.05
CA ASN A 92 -1.08 -10.47 -9.42
C ASN A 92 -2.41 -10.80 -8.72
N THR A 93 -3.43 -11.16 -9.49
CA THR A 93 -4.77 -11.53 -8.97
C THR A 93 -5.02 -13.02 -9.04
N SER A 94 -4.06 -13.78 -9.55
CA SER A 94 -4.19 -15.22 -9.62
C SER A 94 -4.11 -15.85 -8.25
N PRO A 95 -4.94 -16.85 -7.96
CA PRO A 95 -4.79 -17.64 -6.74
C PRO A 95 -3.37 -18.22 -6.73
N LYS A 96 -2.62 -17.91 -5.67
CA LYS A 96 -1.25 -18.37 -5.47
C LYS A 96 -1.31 -19.85 -5.09
N ASN A 97 -1.54 -20.71 -6.08
CA ASN A 97 -1.56 -22.15 -5.94
C ASN A 97 -2.38 -22.63 -4.72
N SER A 98 -3.68 -22.34 -4.68
CA SER A 98 -4.58 -23.22 -3.94
C SER A 98 -4.61 -24.51 -4.74
N ARG A 99 -3.65 -25.42 -4.46
CA ARG A 99 -3.77 -26.83 -4.82
C ARG A 99 -5.22 -27.20 -4.57
N PHE A 100 -5.92 -27.63 -5.63
CA PHE A 100 -7.29 -28.10 -5.62
C PHE A 100 -7.72 -28.52 -4.20
N LEU A 101 -8.40 -27.62 -3.50
CA LEU A 101 -8.99 -27.93 -2.21
C LEU A 101 -10.21 -28.79 -2.55
N PHE A 102 -9.97 -30.08 -2.74
CA PHE A 102 -11.00 -31.07 -2.50
C PHE A 102 -11.40 -30.92 -1.02
N ASP A 103 -12.70 -30.82 -0.82
CA ASP A 103 -13.42 -30.78 0.45
C ASP A 103 -12.63 -31.34 1.65
N ASN A 104 -12.63 -30.55 2.74
CA ASN A 104 -12.47 -30.99 4.15
C ASN A 104 -11.12 -30.86 4.86
N GLU A 105 -10.16 -30.07 4.39
CA GLU A 105 -8.99 -29.72 5.22
C GLU A 105 -8.73 -28.21 5.27
N THR A 106 -9.02 -27.59 6.43
CA THR A 106 -8.66 -26.21 6.75
C THR A 106 -7.15 -25.99 6.61
N LEU A 107 -6.78 -24.84 6.04
CA LEU A 107 -5.39 -24.40 5.76
C LEU A 107 -4.45 -24.50 6.97
N GLU A 108 -5.02 -24.48 8.18
CA GLU A 108 -4.36 -24.64 9.48
C GLU A 108 -3.62 -25.99 9.61
N ASN A 109 -4.16 -27.07 9.02
CA ASN A 109 -3.60 -28.42 9.14
C ASN A 109 -2.37 -28.68 8.25
N LYS A 110 -2.06 -27.81 7.28
CA LYS A 110 -0.94 -28.02 6.34
C LYS A 110 0.29 -27.16 6.60
N GLY A 111 0.32 -26.38 7.69
CA GLY A 111 1.48 -25.53 8.02
C GLY A 111 1.80 -24.48 6.94
N ILE A 112 0.86 -24.21 6.03
CA ILE A 112 0.96 -23.16 5.03
C ILE A 112 0.76 -21.86 5.79
N LYS A 113 1.87 -21.22 6.16
CA LYS A 113 1.84 -19.84 6.60
C LYS A 113 1.38 -19.04 5.39
N ASP A 114 0.11 -18.64 5.38
CA ASP A 114 -0.34 -17.55 4.53
C ASP A 114 0.71 -16.45 4.68
N GLU A 115 1.33 -16.04 3.56
CA GLU A 115 2.22 -14.88 3.57
C GLU A 115 1.41 -13.76 4.18
N LYS A 116 1.70 -13.44 5.46
CA LYS A 116 0.96 -12.47 6.25
C LYS A 116 0.82 -11.24 5.37
N GLN A 117 -0.41 -10.98 4.89
CA GLN A 117 -0.68 -9.79 4.11
C GLN A 117 -0.11 -8.64 4.93
N LYS A 118 0.84 -7.90 4.34
CA LYS A 118 1.48 -6.78 5.06
C LYS A 118 0.35 -5.90 5.54
N LYS A 119 0.23 -5.75 6.86
CA LYS A 119 -0.83 -4.92 7.46
C LYS A 119 -0.76 -3.56 6.80
N PHE A 120 -1.90 -3.13 6.27
CA PHE A 120 -2.02 -1.85 5.61
C PHE A 120 -1.73 -0.77 6.68
N PRO A 121 -0.76 0.14 6.45
CA PRO A 121 -0.21 0.95 7.54
C PRO A 121 -1.08 2.15 7.94
N PHE A 122 -2.22 2.38 7.26
CA PHE A 122 -3.10 3.53 7.48
C PHE A 122 -4.54 3.23 7.02
N GLU A 123 -5.53 3.90 7.57
CA GLU A 123 -6.90 3.85 7.03
C GLU A 123 -7.09 5.05 6.09
N LEU A 124 -7.47 4.80 4.83
CA LEU A 124 -7.76 5.86 3.85
C LEU A 124 -9.23 6.25 3.94
N LYS A 125 -9.52 7.57 3.97
CA LYS A 125 -10.87 8.06 3.66
C LYS A 125 -11.13 7.98 2.15
N GLU A 126 -12.39 8.11 1.74
CA GLU A 126 -12.81 7.99 0.32
C GLU A 126 -12.03 8.91 -0.65
N ASN A 127 -11.52 10.05 -0.17
CA ASN A 127 -10.84 11.05 -0.99
C ASN A 127 -9.34 11.19 -0.67
N GLU A 128 -8.74 10.21 0.00
CA GLU A 128 -7.32 10.22 0.33
C GLU A 128 -6.57 9.21 -0.57
N ALA A 129 -5.48 9.66 -1.20
CA ALA A 129 -4.60 8.86 -2.06
C ALA A 129 -3.13 9.10 -1.71
#